data_AF-A0A7C2EJG1-F1
#
_entry.id   AF-A0A7C2EJG1-F1
#
_cell.length_a   1.000
_cell.length_b   1.000
_cell.length_c   1.000
_cell.angle_alpha   90.00
_cell.angle_beta   90.00
_cell.angle_gamma   90.00
#
_symmetry.space_group_name_H-M   'P 1'
#
loop_
_entity.id
_entity.type
_entity.pdbx_description
1 polymer ?
#
loop_
_entity_poly.entity_id
_entity_poly.type
_entity_poly.pdbx_seq_one_letter_code
_entity_poly.pdbx_strand_id
1 'polypeptide(L)'
;MRPLKLLIVTLWLLFPALAPLHAATLERLSLEEMIQKSTEIVRGRMVSSRAALRGPVVYTFVQVQVLDRWKGPAADRVEVAIPGGAYGRLQQSFSGAPNLEPGVDYLLFLWTGRNGVTQLMGLSQGLFQVRSGADGVLLVERAASGELMLDGRTGLPVQDAPISMPLNELRNQVRRLLTGHR
;
A
#
# COMPACT_ATOMS: atom_id res chain seq x y z
N MET A 1 -49.58 -15.58 -30.42
CA MET A 1 -49.27 -14.74 -29.24
C MET A 1 -48.57 -15.55 -28.12
N ARG A 2 -47.33 -16.05 -28.31
CA ARG A 2 -46.52 -16.70 -27.24
C ARG A 2 -44.97 -16.63 -27.36
N PRO A 3 -44.30 -15.98 -28.35
CA PRO A 3 -42.83 -15.93 -28.34
C PRO A 3 -42.25 -14.68 -27.64
N LEU A 4 -43.02 -13.58 -27.55
CA LEU A 4 -42.52 -12.31 -27.00
C LEU A 4 -42.29 -12.35 -25.49
N LYS A 5 -43.05 -13.17 -24.75
CA LYS A 5 -42.85 -13.37 -23.30
C LYS A 5 -41.60 -14.19 -22.99
N LEU A 6 -41.17 -15.09 -23.88
CA LEU A 6 -39.94 -15.87 -23.69
C LEU A 6 -38.70 -14.95 -23.84
N LEU A 7 -38.70 -14.07 -24.84
CA LEU A 7 -37.59 -13.16 -25.12
C LEU A 7 -37.30 -12.19 -23.97
N ILE A 8 -38.35 -11.72 -23.27
CA ILE A 8 -38.23 -10.79 -22.14
C ILE A 8 -37.66 -11.51 -20.89
N VAL A 9 -38.00 -12.78 -20.68
CA VAL A 9 -37.46 -13.57 -19.56
C VAL A 9 -35.99 -13.92 -19.78
N THR A 10 -35.57 -14.17 -21.03
CA THR A 10 -34.16 -14.44 -21.35
C THR A 10 -33.28 -13.20 -21.17
N LEU A 11 -33.79 -12.00 -21.43
CA LEU A 11 -33.04 -10.75 -21.25
C LEU A 11 -32.85 -10.38 -19.77
N TRP A 12 -33.75 -10.80 -18.88
CA TRP A 12 -33.62 -10.65 -17.42
C TRP A 12 -32.66 -11.67 -16.78
N LEU A 13 -32.45 -12.83 -17.41
CA LEU A 13 -31.48 -13.85 -16.97
C LEU A 13 -30.04 -13.53 -17.37
N LEU A 14 -29.84 -12.55 -18.27
CA LEU A 14 -28.55 -12.15 -18.84
C LEU A 14 -28.07 -10.78 -18.34
N PHE A 15 -28.60 -10.30 -17.22
CA PHE A 15 -28.00 -9.23 -16.43
C PHE A 15 -27.14 -9.87 -15.34
N PRO A 16 -25.94 -10.45 -15.64
CA PRO A 16 -25.05 -10.85 -14.58
C PRO A 16 -24.71 -9.56 -13.84
N ALA A 17 -24.89 -9.58 -12.52
CA ALA A 17 -24.52 -8.50 -11.65
C ALA A 17 -23.09 -8.04 -12.00
N LEU A 18 -22.92 -6.76 -12.36
CA LEU A 18 -21.62 -6.08 -12.42
C LEU A 18 -21.06 -5.92 -11.00
N ALA A 19 -21.02 -7.00 -10.22
CA ALA A 19 -20.27 -7.02 -8.99
C ALA A 19 -18.78 -7.00 -9.39
N PRO A 20 -17.98 -6.06 -8.84
CA PRO A 20 -16.55 -6.07 -9.07
C PRO A 20 -16.00 -7.42 -8.60
N LEU A 21 -15.50 -8.22 -9.54
CA LEU A 21 -14.81 -9.45 -9.23
C LEU A 21 -13.47 -9.05 -8.60
N HIS A 22 -13.34 -9.20 -7.29
CA HIS A 22 -12.09 -8.91 -6.58
C HIS A 22 -11.09 -10.00 -6.95
N ALA A 23 -10.21 -9.72 -7.91
CA ALA A 23 -9.26 -10.69 -8.45
C ALA A 23 -8.08 -10.98 -7.53
N ALA A 24 -7.87 -10.14 -6.51
CA ALA A 24 -6.82 -10.32 -5.52
C ALA A 24 -7.36 -10.10 -4.11
N THR A 25 -6.81 -10.87 -3.17
CA THR A 25 -7.01 -10.68 -1.74
C THR A 25 -5.70 -10.26 -1.08
N LEU A 26 -5.79 -9.44 -0.04
CA LEU A 26 -4.64 -9.01 0.75
C LEU A 26 -4.87 -9.34 2.22
N GLU A 27 -3.82 -9.71 2.94
CA GLU A 27 -3.87 -9.79 4.41
C GLU A 27 -3.92 -8.38 4.98
N ARG A 28 -4.90 -8.10 5.83
CA ARG A 28 -5.00 -6.82 6.55
C ARG A 28 -3.94 -6.76 7.64
N LEU A 29 -3.12 -5.72 7.62
CA LEU A 29 -2.19 -5.40 8.68
C LEU A 29 -2.79 -4.31 9.58
N SER A 30 -2.83 -4.57 10.89
CA SER A 30 -3.05 -3.51 11.86
C SER A 30 -1.86 -2.55 11.89
N LEU A 31 -2.08 -1.32 12.37
CA LEU A 31 -0.99 -0.34 12.52
C LEU A 31 0.11 -0.86 13.45
N GLU A 32 -0.26 -1.54 14.53
CA GLU A 32 0.69 -2.17 15.45
C GLU A 32 1.52 -3.25 14.74
N GLU A 33 0.89 -4.13 13.97
CA GLU A 33 1.62 -5.13 13.17
C GLU A 33 2.55 -4.48 12.15
N MET A 34 2.12 -3.40 11.49
CA MET A 34 2.99 -2.67 10.57
C MET A 34 4.21 -2.11 11.28
N ILE A 35 4.03 -1.50 12.46
CA ILE A 35 5.13 -0.96 13.27
C ILE A 35 6.10 -2.06 13.70
N GLN A 36 5.58 -3.21 14.15
CA GLN A 36 6.38 -4.31 14.65
C GLN A 36 7.13 -5.02 13.52
N LYS A 37 6.43 -5.43 12.46
CA LYS A 37 6.97 -6.23 11.36
C LYS A 37 7.91 -5.42 10.46
N SER A 38 7.77 -4.10 10.38
CA SER A 38 8.64 -3.25 9.54
C SER A 38 10.10 -3.33 9.98
N THR A 39 11.02 -3.47 9.03
CA THR A 39 12.46 -3.35 9.30
C THR A 39 12.86 -1.88 9.39
N GLU A 40 12.16 -1.00 8.64
CA GLU A 40 12.42 0.43 8.60
C GLU A 40 11.10 1.21 8.56
N ILE A 41 11.07 2.38 9.19
CA ILE A 41 9.95 3.32 9.12
C ILE A 41 10.54 4.70 8.86
N VAL A 42 10.23 5.26 7.69
CA VAL A 42 10.88 6.48 7.19
C VAL A 42 9.86 7.46 6.66
N ARG A 43 10.04 8.75 6.97
CA ARG A 43 9.40 9.83 6.23
C ARG A 43 10.37 10.32 5.17
N GLY A 44 9.91 10.46 3.94
CA GLY A 44 10.75 10.90 2.85
C GLY A 44 9.98 11.38 1.64
N ARG A 45 10.70 12.07 0.77
CA ARG A 45 10.18 12.58 -0.50
C ARG A 45 10.60 11.66 -1.64
N MET A 46 9.65 11.25 -2.47
CA MET A 46 9.98 10.51 -3.70
C MET A 46 10.74 11.44 -4.66
N VAL A 47 11.88 10.98 -5.16
CA VAL A 47 12.77 11.75 -6.04
C VAL A 47 12.71 11.25 -7.48
N SER A 48 12.88 9.94 -7.67
CA SER A 48 12.90 9.32 -8.99
C SER A 48 12.48 7.86 -8.90
N SER A 49 12.18 7.26 -10.06
CA SER A 49 11.94 5.83 -10.15
C SER A 49 12.55 5.27 -11.43
N ARG A 50 12.82 3.95 -11.41
CA ARG A 50 13.23 3.18 -12.58
C ARG A 50 12.53 1.83 -12.57
N ALA A 51 12.14 1.34 -13.74
CA ALA A 51 11.63 -0.01 -13.87
C ALA A 51 12.76 -0.99 -14.23
N ALA A 52 12.74 -2.19 -13.67
CA ALA A 52 13.61 -3.28 -14.08
C ALA A 52 12.95 -4.65 -13.89
N LEU A 53 13.35 -5.62 -14.70
CA LEU A 53 12.89 -7.00 -14.56
C LEU A 53 13.64 -7.72 -13.43
N ARG A 54 12.89 -8.50 -12.64
CA ARG A 54 13.39 -9.52 -11.72
C ARG A 54 12.65 -10.82 -12.01
N GLY A 55 13.29 -11.69 -12.80
CA GLY A 55 12.60 -12.85 -13.38
C GLY A 55 11.47 -12.40 -14.32
N PRO A 56 10.24 -12.94 -14.20
CA PRO A 56 9.11 -12.56 -15.05
C PRO A 56 8.38 -11.28 -14.59
N VAL A 57 8.79 -10.69 -13.46
CA VAL A 57 8.11 -9.56 -12.84
C VAL A 57 8.88 -8.27 -13.09
N VAL A 58 8.18 -7.25 -13.57
CA VAL A 58 8.62 -5.86 -13.61
C VAL A 58 8.49 -5.29 -12.21
N TYR A 59 9.57 -4.69 -11.71
CA TYR A 59 9.55 -3.90 -10.49
C TYR A 59 9.87 -2.45 -10.80
N THR A 60 9.11 -1.54 -10.21
CA THR A 60 9.42 -0.12 -10.13
C THR A 60 10.21 0.13 -8.86
N PHE A 61 11.50 0.44 -9.02
CA PHE A 61 12.40 0.85 -7.94
C PHE A 61 12.29 2.36 -7.76
N VAL A 62 11.77 2.77 -6.61
CA VAL A 62 11.55 4.16 -6.24
C VAL A 62 12.65 4.64 -5.30
N GLN A 63 13.28 5.76 -5.63
CA GLN A 63 14.27 6.43 -4.80
C GLN A 63 13.59 7.47 -3.94
N VAL A 64 13.73 7.33 -2.62
CA VAL A 64 13.15 8.23 -1.63
C VAL A 64 14.28 8.92 -0.87
N GLN A 65 14.27 10.25 -0.87
CA GLN A 65 15.12 11.06 0.00
C GLN A 65 14.51 11.07 1.40
N VAL A 66 15.23 10.55 2.38
CA VAL A 66 14.79 10.48 3.77
C VAL A 66 14.85 11.87 4.40
N LEU A 67 13.72 12.29 4.98
CA LEU A 67 13.56 13.52 5.74
C LEU A 67 13.61 13.27 7.24
N ASP A 68 13.08 12.13 7.68
CA ASP A 68 13.08 11.70 9.08
C ASP A 68 12.99 10.17 9.13
N ARG A 69 13.61 9.55 10.13
CA ARG A 69 13.69 8.09 10.27
C ARG A 69 13.33 7.69 11.68
N TRP A 70 12.31 6.83 11.79
CA TRP A 70 11.75 6.41 13.08
C TRP A 70 12.19 5.00 13.47
N LYS A 71 12.53 4.17 12.49
CA LYS A 71 13.05 2.81 12.68
C LYS A 71 14.03 2.46 11.56
N GLY A 72 15.04 1.65 11.87
CA GLY A 72 16.03 1.16 10.89
C GLY A 72 17.38 1.88 10.94
N PRO A 73 18.34 1.45 10.11
CA PRO A 73 19.69 2.00 10.09
C PRO A 73 19.73 3.44 9.56
N ALA A 74 20.74 4.21 9.98
CA ALA A 74 20.92 5.58 9.51
C ALA A 74 21.29 5.61 8.01
N ALA A 75 20.48 6.29 7.21
CA ALA A 75 20.69 6.53 5.79
C ALA A 75 19.86 7.74 5.35
N ASP A 76 20.39 8.52 4.41
CA ASP A 76 19.75 9.69 3.82
C ASP A 76 18.83 9.33 2.64
N ARG A 77 18.93 8.11 2.10
CA ARG A 77 18.11 7.60 1.00
C ARG A 77 17.68 6.17 1.25
N VAL A 78 16.57 5.78 0.62
CA VAL A 78 16.12 4.39 0.54
C VAL A 78 15.59 4.10 -0.87
N GLU A 79 15.92 2.92 -1.39
CA GLU A 79 15.30 2.39 -2.62
C GLU A 79 14.18 1.42 -2.23
N VAL A 80 12.99 1.63 -2.76
CA VAL A 80 11.81 0.81 -2.48
C VAL A 80 11.38 0.10 -3.76
N ALA A 81 11.32 -1.22 -3.74
CA ALA A 81 10.84 -2.01 -4.87
C ALA A 81 9.32 -2.22 -4.76
N ILE A 82 8.60 -1.80 -5.80
CA ILE A 82 7.16 -1.96 -5.93
C ILE A 82 6.88 -2.85 -7.15
N PRO A 83 6.10 -3.94 -7.02
CA PRO A 83 5.78 -4.80 -8.15
C PRO A 83 4.88 -4.07 -9.16
N GLY A 84 5.19 -4.25 -10.44
CA GLY A 84 4.52 -3.57 -11.56
C GLY A 84 5.31 -2.39 -12.12
N GLY A 85 4.68 -1.69 -13.05
CA GLY A 85 5.26 -0.61 -13.83
C GLY A 85 5.42 -0.97 -15.30
N ALA A 86 6.18 -0.15 -16.02
CA ALA A 86 6.43 -0.31 -17.45
C ALA A 86 7.93 -0.49 -17.72
N TYR A 87 8.29 -1.56 -18.42
CA TYR A 87 9.66 -1.84 -18.84
C TYR A 87 9.69 -2.24 -20.33
N GLY A 88 10.23 -1.36 -21.17
CA GLY A 88 10.16 -1.53 -22.63
C GLY A 88 8.71 -1.61 -23.11
N ARG A 89 8.32 -2.75 -23.69
CA ARG A 89 6.95 -3.02 -24.16
C ARG A 89 6.07 -3.74 -23.13
N LEU A 90 6.63 -4.11 -21.98
CA LEU A 90 5.90 -4.81 -20.92
C LEU A 90 5.30 -3.79 -19.96
N GLN A 91 4.01 -3.92 -19.69
CA GLN A 91 3.31 -3.19 -18.64
C GLN A 91 2.65 -4.20 -17.71
N GLN A 92 2.92 -4.08 -16.42
CA GLN A 92 2.35 -4.94 -15.39
C GLN A 92 1.77 -4.08 -14.27
N SER A 93 0.62 -4.50 -13.76
CA SER A 93 -0.03 -3.92 -12.59
C SER A 93 -0.36 -5.05 -11.62
N PHE A 94 -0.14 -4.82 -10.34
CA PHE A 94 -0.47 -5.76 -9.27
C PHE A 94 -1.48 -5.09 -8.35
N SER A 95 -2.54 -5.81 -7.98
CA SER A 95 -3.51 -5.28 -7.01
C SER A 95 -2.82 -4.93 -5.70
N GLY A 96 -3.24 -3.82 -5.08
CA GLY A 96 -2.64 -3.27 -3.86
C GLY A 96 -1.31 -2.55 -4.07
N ALA A 97 -0.60 -2.75 -5.19
CA ALA A 97 0.67 -2.08 -5.43
C ALA A 97 0.43 -0.58 -5.69
N PRO A 98 0.94 0.32 -4.83
CA PRO A 98 0.69 1.74 -4.99
C PRO A 98 1.64 2.38 -6.00
N ASN A 99 1.27 3.55 -6.49
CA ASN A 99 2.18 4.42 -7.23
C ASN A 99 2.62 5.58 -6.33
N LEU A 100 3.91 5.96 -6.42
CA LEU A 100 4.45 7.12 -5.72
C LEU A 100 4.75 8.23 -6.73
N GLU A 101 4.41 9.44 -6.37
CA GLU A 101 4.56 10.62 -7.22
C GLU A 101 5.82 11.42 -6.83
N PRO A 102 6.64 11.85 -7.80
CA PRO A 102 7.78 12.73 -7.54
C PRO A 102 7.39 14.00 -6.77
N GLY A 103 8.21 14.35 -5.78
CA GLY A 103 8.01 15.55 -4.95
C GLY A 103 7.05 15.37 -3.78
N VAL A 104 6.26 14.29 -3.76
CA VAL A 104 5.32 14.02 -2.68
C VAL A 104 6.04 13.48 -1.44
N ASP A 105 5.62 13.97 -0.27
CA ASP A 105 6.12 13.55 1.04
C ASP A 105 5.29 12.36 1.54
N TYR A 106 5.98 11.29 1.93
CA TYR A 106 5.38 10.03 2.34
C TYR A 106 5.99 9.56 3.65
N LEU A 107 5.20 8.86 4.46
CA LEU A 107 5.66 7.99 5.52
C LEU A 107 5.52 6.54 5.04
N LEU A 108 6.65 5.83 5.01
CA LEU A 108 6.77 4.49 4.47
C LEU A 108 7.09 3.51 5.60
N PHE A 109 6.26 2.48 5.71
CA PHE A 109 6.52 1.27 6.47
C PHE A 109 7.17 0.25 5.54
N LEU A 110 8.42 -0.09 5.81
CA LEU A 110 9.26 -0.84 4.90
C LEU A 110 9.66 -2.19 5.51
N TRP A 111 9.72 -3.19 4.65
CA TRP A 111 10.26 -4.50 4.97
C TRP A 111 11.37 -4.87 4.00
N THR A 112 12.54 -5.17 4.55
CA THR A 112 13.69 -5.68 3.81
C THR A 112 13.81 -7.18 4.05
N GLY A 113 13.54 -7.96 3.00
CA GLY A 113 13.63 -9.42 3.05
C GLY A 113 15.07 -9.93 3.12
N ARG A 114 15.24 -11.25 3.30
CA ARG A 114 16.57 -11.91 3.34
C ARG A 114 17.38 -11.73 2.05
N ASN A 115 16.72 -11.46 0.93
CA ASN A 115 17.35 -11.17 -0.36
C ASN A 115 17.85 -9.70 -0.48
N GLY A 116 17.72 -8.90 0.59
CA GLY A 116 18.14 -7.50 0.62
C GLY A 116 17.22 -6.53 -0.13
N VAL A 117 16.09 -7.00 -0.66
CA VAL A 117 15.13 -6.14 -1.37
C VAL A 117 14.19 -5.49 -0.36
N THR A 118 14.16 -4.16 -0.35
CA THR A 118 13.25 -3.36 0.47
C THR A 118 11.94 -3.12 -0.28
N GLN A 119 10.82 -3.40 0.38
CA GLN A 119 9.46 -3.27 -0.17
C GLN A 119 8.54 -2.53 0.79
N LEU A 120 7.40 -2.07 0.30
CA LEU A 120 6.33 -1.56 1.14
C LEU A 120 5.66 -2.69 1.92
N MET A 121 5.52 -2.51 3.22
CA MET A 121 4.77 -3.42 4.07
C MET A 121 3.31 -3.49 3.63
N GLY A 122 2.81 -4.68 3.27
CA GLY A 122 1.41 -4.85 2.86
C GLY A 122 1.01 -4.03 1.64
N LEU A 123 1.96 -3.71 0.75
CA LEU A 123 1.75 -2.89 -0.45
C LEU A 123 1.21 -1.48 -0.10
N SER A 124 0.01 -1.12 -0.56
CA SER A 124 -0.65 0.17 -0.27
C SER A 124 -0.82 0.44 1.22
N GLN A 125 -0.92 -0.61 2.05
CA GLN A 125 -1.15 -0.48 3.50
C GLN A 125 0.02 0.24 4.20
N GLY A 126 1.26 0.01 3.75
CA GLY A 126 2.46 0.58 4.34
C GLY A 126 2.84 1.96 3.78
N LEU A 127 2.03 2.54 2.90
CA LEU A 127 2.27 3.85 2.30
C LEU A 127 1.28 4.88 2.83
N PHE A 128 1.79 5.90 3.51
CA PHE A 128 1.01 7.04 3.99
C PHE A 128 1.51 8.30 3.32
N GLN A 129 0.61 9.15 2.85
CA GLN A 129 0.96 10.48 2.39
C GLN A 129 1.04 11.44 3.57
N VAL A 130 2.05 12.32 3.58
CA VAL A 130 2.17 13.37 4.58
C VAL A 130 1.71 14.68 3.96
N ARG A 131 0.69 15.31 4.55
CA ARG A 131 0.14 16.58 4.07
C ARG A 131 0.08 17.59 5.21
N SER A 132 0.17 18.87 4.88
CA SER A 132 -0.13 19.92 5.85
C SER A 132 -1.65 20.09 5.91
N GLY A 133 -2.21 19.98 7.11
CA GLY A 133 -3.60 20.35 7.40
C GLY A 133 -3.80 21.87 7.29
N ALA A 134 -5.07 22.28 7.33
CA ALA A 134 -5.46 23.69 7.25
C ALA A 134 -4.94 24.54 8.43
N ASP A 135 -4.69 23.90 9.56
CA ASP A 135 -4.11 24.45 10.79
C ASP A 135 -2.58 24.41 10.81
N GLY A 136 -1.93 23.96 9.73
CA GLY A 136 -0.48 23.78 9.65
C GLY A 136 0.04 22.50 10.32
N VAL A 137 -0.84 21.67 10.91
CA VAL A 137 -0.44 20.40 11.50
C VAL A 137 -0.20 19.38 10.39
N LEU A 138 0.95 18.69 10.43
CA LEU A 138 1.20 17.60 9.50
C LEU A 138 0.30 16.41 9.82
N LEU A 139 -0.46 15.97 8.83
CA LEU A 139 -1.30 14.77 8.86
C LEU A 139 -0.63 13.64 8.08
N VAL A 140 -0.82 12.42 8.55
CA VAL A 140 -0.51 11.18 7.82
C VAL A 140 -1.81 10.57 7.35
N GLU A 141 -1.90 10.31 6.05
CA GLU A 141 -3.14 9.86 5.42
C GLU A 141 -2.90 8.62 4.56
N ARG A 142 -3.83 7.67 4.64
CA ARG A 142 -3.89 6.50 3.79
C ARG A 142 -5.34 6.20 3.47
N ALA A 143 -5.67 6.08 2.19
CA ALA A 143 -6.98 5.62 1.76
C ALA A 143 -7.19 4.14 2.12
N ALA A 144 -8.45 3.74 2.29
CA ALA A 144 -8.77 2.31 2.35
C ALA A 144 -8.37 1.62 1.04
N SER A 145 -7.88 0.39 1.13
CA SER A 145 -7.60 -0.44 -0.04
C SER A 145 -8.90 -0.79 -0.78
N GLY A 146 -8.82 -0.89 -2.10
CA GLY A 146 -9.95 -1.34 -2.93
C GLY A 146 -10.07 -2.87 -2.99
N GLU A 147 -9.06 -3.59 -2.50
CA GLU A 147 -8.99 -5.04 -2.49
C GLU A 147 -9.82 -5.66 -1.36
N LEU A 148 -10.24 -6.91 -1.57
CA LEU A 148 -10.79 -7.71 -0.49
C LEU A 148 -9.68 -8.01 0.52
N MET A 149 -9.86 -7.54 1.74
CA MET A 149 -8.92 -7.79 2.82
C MET A 149 -9.36 -9.00 3.64
N LEU A 150 -8.39 -9.80 4.07
CA LEU A 150 -8.58 -10.94 4.97
C LEU A 150 -7.90 -10.64 6.29
N ASP A 151 -8.57 -10.93 7.40
CA ASP A 151 -7.96 -10.89 8.73
C ASP A 151 -6.91 -12.00 8.86
N GLY A 152 -5.66 -11.64 9.20
CA GLY A 152 -4.54 -12.59 9.21
C GLY A 152 -4.68 -13.74 10.22
N ARG A 153 -5.56 -13.61 11.22
CA ARG A 153 -5.77 -14.66 12.24
C ARG A 153 -6.89 -15.61 11.87
N THR A 154 -8.00 -15.07 11.37
CA THR A 154 -9.23 -15.82 11.10
C THR A 154 -9.38 -16.22 9.63
N GLY A 155 -8.66 -15.55 8.73
CA GLY A 155 -8.82 -15.71 7.28
C GLY A 155 -10.14 -15.16 6.74
N LEU A 156 -10.94 -14.51 7.59
CA LEU A 156 -12.25 -14.00 7.21
C LEU A 156 -12.13 -12.65 6.50
N PRO A 157 -13.04 -12.35 5.56
CA PRO A 157 -13.19 -11.02 4.99
C PRO A 157 -13.30 -9.92 6.05
N VAL A 158 -12.52 -8.86 5.88
CA VAL A 158 -12.57 -7.65 6.71
C VAL A 158 -12.52 -6.43 5.80
N GLN A 159 -13.13 -5.32 6.22
CA GLN A 159 -12.99 -4.06 5.51
C GLN A 159 -11.74 -3.32 5.99
N ASP A 160 -11.00 -2.78 5.04
CA ASP A 160 -9.99 -1.77 5.35
C ASP A 160 -10.66 -0.43 5.63
N ALA A 161 -10.06 0.37 6.52
CA ALA A 161 -10.53 1.70 6.84
C ALA A 161 -9.48 2.73 6.43
N PRO A 162 -9.90 3.91 5.94
CA PRO A 162 -8.97 5.00 5.74
C PRO A 162 -8.36 5.40 7.09
N ILE A 163 -7.09 5.79 7.06
CA ILE A 163 -6.38 6.28 8.23
C ILE A 163 -6.02 7.73 7.99
N SER A 164 -6.39 8.60 8.91
CA SER A 164 -5.92 9.98 8.98
C SER A 164 -5.70 10.36 10.45
N MET A 165 -4.50 10.85 10.77
CA MET A 165 -4.15 11.33 12.11
C MET A 165 -2.96 12.29 12.06
N PRO A 166 -2.70 13.09 13.10
CA PRO A 166 -1.49 13.90 13.18
C PRO A 166 -0.20 13.05 13.11
N LEU A 167 0.79 13.50 12.33
CA LEU A 167 2.09 12.86 12.17
C LEU A 167 2.78 12.59 13.52
N ASN A 168 2.67 13.55 14.45
CA ASN A 168 3.25 13.43 15.78
C ASN A 168 2.53 12.37 16.64
N GLU A 169 1.23 12.18 16.45
CA GLU A 169 0.50 11.13 17.15
C GLU A 169 1.02 9.75 16.72
N LEU A 170 1.11 9.52 15.41
CA LEU A 170 1.63 8.27 14.88
C LEU A 170 3.09 8.04 15.31
N ARG A 171 3.93 9.08 15.28
CA ARG A 171 5.31 9.01 15.78
C ARG A 171 5.37 8.57 17.24
N ASN A 172 4.48 9.09 18.09
CA ASN A 172 4.41 8.72 19.49
C ASN A 172 3.93 7.27 19.68
N GLN A 173 3.00 6.79 18.85
CA GLN A 173 2.60 5.37 18.84
C GLN A 173 3.77 4.46 18.47
N VAL A 174 4.52 4.79 17.41
CA VAL A 174 5.73 4.06 16.98
C VAL A 174 6.75 4.00 18.12
N ARG A 175 7.07 5.14 18.74
CA ARG A 175 8.04 5.20 19.84
C ARG A 175 7.62 4.32 21.02
N ARG A 176 6.36 4.41 21.45
CA ARG A 176 5.83 3.62 22.58
C ARG A 176 5.94 2.12 22.32
N LEU A 177 5.54 1.67 21.13
CA LEU A 177 5.58 0.25 20.77
C LEU A 177 7.01 -0.29 20.68
N LEU A 178 7.95 0.51 20.16
CA LEU A 178 9.37 0.11 20.08
C LEU A 178 10.06 0.09 21.44
N THR A 179 9.67 0.95 22.39
CA THR A 179 10.26 0.97 23.74
C THR A 179 9.65 -0.06 24.68
N GLY A 180 8.37 -0.41 24.51
CA GLY A 180 7.64 -1.34 25.39
C GLY A 180 7.97 -2.83 25.18
N HIS A 181 8.81 -3.17 24.20
CA HIS A 181 9.23 -4.54 23.89
C HIS A 181 10.69 -4.81 24.27
N ARG A 182 11.23 -4.09 25.28
CA ARG A 182 12.54 -4.35 25.88
C ARG A 182 12.41 -5.05 27.22
#